data_AF-A0A4Z0PTC0-F1
#
_entry.id   AF-A0A4Z0PTC0-F1
#
_cell.length_a   1.000
_cell.length_b   1.000
_cell.length_c   1.000
_cell.angle_alpha   90.00
_cell.angle_beta   90.00
_cell.angle_gamma   90.00
#
_symmetry.space_group_name_H-M   'P 1'
#
loop_
_entity.id
_entity.type
_entity.pdbx_description
1 polymer ?
#
loop_
_entity_poly.entity_id
_entity_poly.type
_entity_poly.pdbx_seq_one_letter_code
_entity_poly.pdbx_strand_id
1 'polypeptide(L)'
;MDAHTPRRHELLASNILFFGLAVAVVDSAWRMRASLHQPATLGTLLLGLLLFAGFAYAIRRGVTLVKWLFVLGQGATVLYALANYRTTLLPLLHTPLWTALAYVAFYGSRIVAMFVLLPTLRTHRPAPPTNA
;
A
#
# COMPACT_ATOMS: atom_id res chain seq x y z
N MET A 1 10.57 12.26 25.38
CA MET A 1 10.62 11.22 24.32
C MET A 1 9.58 11.58 23.27
N ASP A 2 10.00 11.70 22.02
CA ASP A 2 9.37 12.53 20.98
C ASP A 2 8.04 11.96 20.44
N ALA A 3 6.93 12.58 20.81
CA ALA A 3 5.62 12.34 20.19
C ALA A 3 5.56 12.75 18.69
N HIS A 4 6.61 13.38 18.16
CA HIS A 4 6.72 13.79 16.76
C HIS A 4 7.18 12.69 15.78
N THR A 5 7.82 11.65 16.29
CA THR A 5 8.35 10.55 15.47
C THR A 5 7.26 9.73 14.77
N PRO A 6 6.14 9.30 15.41
CA PRO A 6 5.13 8.47 14.74
C PRO A 6 4.41 9.19 13.59
N ARG A 7 4.10 10.47 13.74
CA ARG A 7 3.38 11.26 12.73
C ARG A 7 4.19 11.44 11.44
N ARG A 8 5.52 11.57 11.54
CA ARG A 8 6.41 11.64 10.37
C ARG A 8 6.41 10.33 9.58
N HIS A 9 6.44 9.18 10.28
CA HIS A 9 6.41 7.86 9.64
C HIS A 9 5.05 7.60 8.95
N GLU A 10 3.95 8.02 9.56
CA GLU A 10 2.62 7.91 8.95
C GLU A 10 2.47 8.76 7.68
N LEU A 11 2.99 10.00 7.69
CA LEU A 11 3.00 10.86 6.52
C LEU A 11 3.89 10.28 5.41
N LEU A 12 5.07 9.79 5.76
CA LEU A 12 5.98 9.14 4.83
C LEU A 12 5.35 7.89 4.20
N ALA A 13 4.79 6.98 5.02
CA ALA A 13 4.12 5.79 4.54
C ALA A 13 2.94 6.14 3.62
N SER A 14 2.13 7.13 4.00
CA SER A 14 1.01 7.59 3.18
C SER A 14 1.46 8.15 1.83
N ASN A 15 2.53 8.94 1.78
CA ASN A 15 3.06 9.50 0.54
C ASN A 15 3.65 8.42 -0.37
N ILE A 16 4.34 7.44 0.21
CA ILE A 16 4.88 6.28 -0.52
C ILE A 16 3.73 5.46 -1.15
N LEU A 17 2.66 5.22 -0.39
CA LEU A 17 1.46 4.53 -0.90
C LEU A 17 0.77 5.32 -2.02
N PHE A 18 0.68 6.63 -1.87
CA PHE A 18 0.08 7.49 -2.89
C PHE A 18 0.88 7.49 -4.19
N PHE A 19 2.22 7.52 -4.09
CA PHE A 19 3.11 7.38 -5.25
C PHE A 19 2.90 6.04 -5.96
N GLY A 20 2.91 4.93 -5.21
CA GLY A 20 2.66 3.60 -5.77
C GLY A 20 1.32 3.51 -6.48
N LEU A 21 0.27 4.04 -5.85
CA LEU A 21 -1.07 4.09 -6.42
C LEU A 21 -1.11 4.89 -7.72
N ALA A 22 -0.48 6.07 -7.77
CA ALA A 22 -0.43 6.91 -8.96
C ALA A 22 0.23 6.16 -10.14
N VAL A 23 1.34 5.46 -9.89
CA VAL A 23 2.03 4.66 -10.91
C VAL A 23 1.14 3.53 -11.43
N ALA A 24 0.48 2.79 -10.53
CA ALA A 24 -0.42 1.70 -10.92
C ALA A 24 -1.64 2.18 -11.70
N VAL A 25 -2.21 3.33 -11.32
CA VAL A 25 -3.34 3.94 -12.06
C VAL A 25 -2.89 4.35 -13.46
N VAL A 26 -1.72 4.96 -13.61
CA VAL A 26 -1.18 5.35 -14.92
C VAL A 26 -0.94 4.12 -15.81
N ASP A 27 -0.31 3.07 -15.30
CA ASP A 27 -0.11 1.82 -16.06
C ASP A 27 -1.44 1.14 -16.40
N SER A 28 -2.40 1.11 -15.46
CA SER A 28 -3.71 0.49 -15.69
C SER A 28 -4.52 1.26 -16.72
N ALA A 29 -4.54 2.60 -16.66
CA ALA A 29 -5.18 3.44 -17.66
C ALA A 29 -4.52 3.30 -19.04
N TRP A 30 -3.19 3.15 -19.08
CA TRP A 30 -2.45 2.93 -20.32
C TRP A 30 -2.79 1.57 -20.96
N ARG A 31 -2.83 0.50 -20.15
CA ARG A 31 -3.19 -0.86 -20.60
C ARG A 31 -4.65 -0.98 -21.01
N MET A 32 -5.52 -0.30 -20.29
CA MET A 32 -6.97 -0.34 -20.51
C MET A 32 -7.45 0.77 -21.45
N ARG A 33 -6.56 1.48 -22.16
CA ARG A 33 -6.96 2.67 -22.94
C ARG A 33 -8.10 2.40 -23.92
N ALA A 34 -8.13 1.21 -24.52
CA ALA A 34 -9.14 0.79 -25.48
C ALA A 34 -10.49 0.41 -24.82
N SER A 35 -10.47 0.10 -23.52
CA SER A 35 -11.63 -0.29 -22.71
C SER A 35 -12.02 0.75 -21.65
N LEU A 36 -11.34 1.90 -21.57
CA LEU A 36 -11.71 3.01 -20.68
C LEU A 36 -13.13 3.52 -20.93
N HIS A 37 -13.68 3.28 -22.13
CA HIS A 37 -15.06 3.62 -22.47
C HIS A 37 -16.09 2.67 -21.84
N GLN A 38 -15.65 1.50 -21.35
CA GLN A 38 -16.53 0.53 -20.71
C GLN A 38 -16.77 0.92 -19.23
N PRO A 39 -18.03 1.04 -18.80
CA PRO A 39 -18.36 1.47 -17.44
C PRO A 39 -17.85 0.48 -16.38
N ALA A 40 -17.77 -0.81 -16.71
CA ALA A 40 -17.21 -1.83 -15.81
C ALA A 40 -15.72 -1.58 -15.51
N THR A 41 -14.94 -1.20 -16.52
CA THR A 41 -13.51 -0.89 -16.38
C THR A 41 -13.27 0.38 -15.58
N LEU A 42 -14.08 1.41 -15.78
CA LEU A 42 -14.02 2.62 -14.96
C LEU A 42 -14.43 2.34 -13.52
N GLY A 43 -15.47 1.52 -13.31
CA GLY A 43 -15.96 1.14 -11.99
C GLY A 43 -14.91 0.42 -11.14
N THR A 44 -14.16 -0.51 -11.73
CA THR A 44 -13.09 -1.23 -11.01
C THR A 44 -11.91 -0.32 -10.66
N LEU A 45 -11.50 0.58 -11.56
CA LEU A 45 -10.46 1.58 -11.29
C LEU A 45 -10.88 2.54 -10.17
N LEU A 46 -12.13 3.02 -10.19
CA LEU A 46 -12.70 3.88 -9.15
C LEU A 46 -12.75 3.21 -7.78
N LEU A 47 -13.22 1.95 -7.73
CA LEU A 47 -13.24 1.17 -6.49
C LEU A 47 -11.84 0.96 -5.93
N GLY A 48 -10.86 0.64 -6.79
CA GLY A 48 -9.46 0.53 -6.40
C GLY A 48 -8.94 1.84 -5.81
N LEU A 49 -9.14 2.96 -6.50
CA LEU A 49 -8.75 4.29 -6.04
C LEU A 49 -9.36 4.63 -4.68
N LEU A 50 -10.67 4.41 -4.49
CA LEU A 50 -11.37 4.68 -3.24
C LEU A 50 -10.81 3.85 -2.08
N LEU A 51 -10.57 2.57 -2.30
CA LEU A 51 -10.01 1.67 -1.29
C LEU A 51 -8.62 2.15 -0.85
N PHE A 52 -7.72 2.43 -1.81
CA PHE A 52 -6.36 2.88 -1.50
C PHE A 52 -6.31 4.29 -0.89
N ALA A 53 -7.15 5.20 -1.37
CA ALA A 53 -7.30 6.53 -0.78
C ALA A 53 -7.83 6.44 0.66
N GLY A 54 -8.78 5.54 0.93
CA GLY A 54 -9.28 5.25 2.26
C GLY A 54 -8.18 4.76 3.21
N PHE A 55 -7.34 3.82 2.77
CA PHE A 55 -6.17 3.39 3.54
C PHE A 55 -5.18 4.53 3.78
N ALA A 56 -4.83 5.30 2.74
CA ALA A 56 -3.91 6.43 2.87
C ALA A 56 -4.42 7.48 3.86
N TYR A 57 -5.73 7.77 3.84
CA TYR A 57 -6.38 8.70 4.75
C TYR A 57 -6.43 8.19 6.19
N ALA A 58 -6.83 6.93 6.38
CA ALA A 58 -6.93 6.33 7.71
C ALA A 58 -5.56 6.15 8.38
N ILE A 59 -4.52 5.87 7.60
CA ILE A 59 -3.13 5.85 8.07
C ILE A 59 -2.71 7.24 8.55
N ARG A 60 -3.04 8.31 7.81
CA ARG A 60 -2.77 9.72 8.22
C ARG A 60 -3.54 10.14 9.47
N ARG A 61 -4.72 9.56 9.72
CA ARG A 61 -5.48 9.76 10.96
C ARG A 61 -4.93 8.95 12.14
N GLY A 62 -3.85 8.18 11.95
CA GLY A 62 -3.20 7.43 13.01
C GLY A 62 -3.98 6.18 13.47
N VAL A 63 -5.00 5.73 12.72
CA VAL A 63 -5.88 4.63 13.14
C VAL A 63 -5.11 3.30 13.20
N THR A 64 -4.79 2.85 14.40
CA THR A 64 -3.94 1.67 14.65
C THR A 64 -4.50 0.40 14.04
N LEU A 65 -5.83 0.19 14.11
CA LEU A 65 -6.48 -0.97 13.50
C LEU A 65 -6.27 -1.02 11.97
N VAL A 66 -6.38 0.13 11.29
CA VAL A 66 -6.22 0.19 9.84
C VAL A 66 -4.78 -0.03 9.43
N LYS A 67 -3.81 0.46 10.22
CA LYS A 67 -2.39 0.15 10.01
C LYS A 67 -2.11 -1.35 10.15
N TRP A 68 -2.69 -2.01 11.16
CA TRP A 68 -2.59 -3.47 11.31
C TRP A 68 -3.21 -4.22 10.14
N LEU A 69 -4.44 -3.86 9.74
CA LEU A 69 -5.11 -4.44 8.58
C LEU A 69 -4.30 -4.25 7.30
N PHE A 70 -3.70 -3.08 7.11
CA PHE A 70 -2.82 -2.80 5.99
C PHE A 70 -1.60 -3.73 6.02
N VAL A 71 -0.85 -3.77 7.12
CA VAL A 71 0.37 -4.59 7.26
C VAL A 71 0.06 -6.08 7.06
N LEU A 72 -0.99 -6.60 7.71
CA LEU A 72 -1.41 -8.00 7.56
C LEU A 72 -1.89 -8.31 6.14
N GLY A 73 -2.69 -7.42 5.55
CA GLY A 73 -3.16 -7.56 4.18
C GLY A 73 -2.02 -7.56 3.16
N GLN A 74 -1.01 -6.71 3.34
CA GLN A 74 0.19 -6.72 2.51
C GLN A 74 1.02 -7.99 2.70
N GLY A 75 1.24 -8.41 3.95
CA GLY A 75 1.93 -9.66 4.26
C GLY A 75 1.26 -10.86 3.58
N ALA A 76 -0.07 -10.97 3.68
CA ALA A 76 -0.85 -12.02 3.01
C ALA A 76 -0.73 -11.94 1.48
N THR A 77 -0.74 -10.72 0.91
CA THR A 77 -0.58 -10.53 -0.55
C THR A 77 0.79 -10.99 -1.03
N VAL A 78 1.85 -10.68 -0.29
CA VAL A 78 3.23 -11.11 -0.61
C VAL A 78 3.35 -12.62 -0.50
N LEU A 79 2.83 -13.22 0.58
CA LEU A 79 2.81 -14.67 0.75
C LEU A 79 2.03 -15.37 -0.35
N TYR A 80 0.88 -14.83 -0.75
CA TYR A 80 0.08 -15.36 -1.84
C TYR A 80 0.83 -15.31 -3.18
N ALA A 81 1.48 -14.20 -3.49
CA ALA A 81 2.27 -14.06 -4.71
C ALA A 81 3.47 -15.02 -4.72
N LEU A 82 4.10 -15.25 -3.56
CA LEU A 82 5.19 -16.21 -3.44
C LEU A 82 4.71 -17.66 -3.61
N ALA A 83 3.61 -18.02 -2.95
CA ALA A 83 2.99 -19.35 -3.08
C ALA A 83 2.52 -19.64 -4.52
N ASN A 84 2.04 -18.60 -5.21
CA ASN A 84 1.58 -18.66 -6.59
C ASN A 84 2.57 -18.05 -7.58
N TYR A 85 3.87 -18.21 -7.33
CA TYR A 85 4.94 -17.60 -8.13
C TYR A 85 4.77 -17.80 -9.64
N ARG A 86 4.41 -19.03 -10.05
CA ARG A 86 4.24 -19.39 -11.47
C ARG A 86 3.12 -18.63 -12.17
N THR A 87 2.03 -18.32 -11.48
CA THR A 87 0.85 -17.66 -12.07
C THR A 87 0.85 -16.16 -11.85
N THR A 88 1.62 -15.65 -10.89
CA THR A 88 1.63 -14.23 -10.52
C THR A 88 2.92 -13.52 -10.91
N LEU A 89 4.10 -14.09 -10.60
CA LEU A 89 5.39 -13.43 -10.78
C LEU A 89 6.08 -13.80 -12.10
N LEU A 90 5.97 -15.06 -12.53
CA LEU A 90 6.57 -15.53 -13.78
C LEU A 90 6.05 -14.79 -15.04
N PRO A 91 4.75 -14.45 -15.15
CA PRO A 91 4.26 -13.70 -16.30
C PRO A 91 4.82 -12.27 -16.35
N LEU A 92 5.14 -11.66 -15.20
CA LEU A 92 5.70 -10.30 -15.14
C LEU A 92 7.06 -10.19 -15.84
N LEU A 93 7.86 -11.27 -15.82
CA LEU A 93 9.14 -11.34 -16.55
C LEU A 93 8.98 -11.21 -18.07
N HIS A 94 7.79 -11.52 -18.58
CA HIS A 94 7.46 -11.47 -20.00
C HIS A 94 6.61 -10.24 -20.37
N THR A 95 6.40 -9.32 -19.42
CA THR A 95 5.64 -8.08 -19.67
C THR A 95 6.54 -6.95 -20.21
N PRO A 96 5.97 -5.97 -20.92
CA PRO A 96 6.71 -4.79 -21.37
C PRO A 96 7.42 -4.11 -20.21
N LEU A 97 8.65 -3.62 -20.45
CA LEU A 97 9.52 -3.00 -19.44
C LEU A 97 8.79 -1.93 -18.61
N TRP A 98 7.99 -1.08 -19.26
CA TRP A 98 7.21 -0.04 -18.59
C TRP A 98 6.29 -0.61 -17.51
N THR A 99 5.57 -1.69 -17.82
CA THR A 99 4.69 -2.29 -16.83
C THR A 99 5.47 -3.05 -15.78
N ALA A 100 6.56 -3.73 -16.14
CA ALA A 100 7.42 -4.35 -15.13
C ALA A 100 7.90 -3.31 -14.09
N LEU A 101 8.31 -2.12 -14.55
CA LEU A 101 8.66 -0.99 -13.67
C LEU A 101 7.46 -0.50 -12.84
N ALA A 102 6.26 -0.40 -13.43
CA ALA A 102 5.05 0.00 -12.71
C ALA A 102 4.68 -1.00 -11.61
N TYR A 103 4.80 -2.31 -11.89
CA TYR A 103 4.60 -3.37 -10.91
C TYR A 103 5.62 -3.30 -9.77
N VAL A 104 6.90 -3.10 -10.10
CA VAL A 104 7.97 -2.94 -9.09
C VAL A 104 7.72 -1.71 -8.23
N ALA A 105 7.35 -0.57 -8.83
CA ALA A 105 7.03 0.65 -8.09
C ALA A 105 5.79 0.48 -7.19
N PHE A 106 4.75 -0.21 -7.68
CA PHE A 106 3.51 -0.45 -6.94
C PHE A 106 3.72 -1.42 -5.78
N TYR A 107 4.33 -2.58 -6.01
CA TYR A 107 4.58 -3.56 -4.94
C TYR A 107 5.70 -3.10 -4.00
N GLY A 108 6.76 -2.49 -4.54
CA GLY A 108 7.87 -1.94 -3.77
C GLY A 108 7.40 -0.86 -2.80
N SER A 109 6.57 0.08 -3.25
CA SER A 109 6.03 1.12 -2.36
C SER A 109 5.20 0.56 -1.20
N ARG A 110 4.42 -0.51 -1.44
CA ARG A 110 3.62 -1.18 -0.40
C ARG A 110 4.50 -1.90 0.63
N ILE A 111 5.56 -2.56 0.20
CA ILE A 111 6.54 -3.20 1.09
C ILE A 111 7.26 -2.15 1.93
N VAL A 112 7.74 -1.07 1.31
CA VAL A 112 8.41 0.02 2.04
C VAL A 112 7.45 0.66 3.05
N ALA A 113 6.20 0.96 2.66
CA ALA A 113 5.19 1.50 3.57
C ALA A 113 4.87 0.56 4.73
N MET A 114 4.84 -0.76 4.50
CA MET A 114 4.69 -1.77 5.55
C MET A 114 5.81 -1.67 6.59
N PHE A 115 7.07 -1.59 6.14
CA PHE A 115 8.24 -1.41 7.02
C PHE A 115 8.24 -0.08 7.76
N VAL A 116 7.81 1.01 7.12
CA VAL A 116 7.69 2.33 7.76
C VAL A 116 6.59 2.35 8.84
N LEU A 117 5.50 1.58 8.64
CA LEU A 117 4.39 1.52 9.58
C LEU A 117 4.63 0.56 10.77
N LEU A 118 5.43 -0.50 10.59
CA LEU A 118 5.75 -1.49 11.63
C LEU A 118 6.21 -0.88 12.98
N PRO A 119 7.12 0.11 13.01
CA PRO A 119 7.51 0.80 14.25
C PRO A 119 6.36 1.57 14.92
N THR A 120 5.43 2.12 14.13
CA THR A 120 4.26 2.87 14.63
C THR A 120 3.19 1.98 15.26
N LEU A 121 3.28 0.67 15.06
CA LEU A 121 2.35 -0.34 15.59
C LEU A 121 2.79 -0.88 16.96
N ARG A 122 4.04 -0.65 17.38
CA ARG A 122 4.52 -1.05 18.71
C ARG A 122 3.84 -0.16 19.74
N THR A 123 2.95 -0.75 20.54
CA THR A 123 2.27 -0.07 21.64
C THR A 123 3.32 0.51 22.60
N HIS A 124 3.25 1.82 22.84
CA HIS A 124 3.87 2.39 24.04
C HIS A 124 3.29 1.62 25.23
N ARG A 125 4.14 0.92 25.98
CA ARG A 125 3.75 0.47 27.32
C ARG A 125 3.33 1.72 28.09
N PRO A 126 2.15 1.74 28.73
CA PRO A 126 1.86 2.80 29.68
C PRO A 126 3.01 2.82 30.70
N ALA A 127 3.56 4.02 30.94
CA ALA A 127 4.55 4.19 31.99
C ALA A 127 3.93 3.62 33.29
N PRO A 128 4.70 2.85 34.09
CA PRO A 128 4.18 2.37 35.37
C PRO A 128 3.69 3.58 36.16
N PRO A 129 2.52 3.50 36.83
CA PRO A 129 2.07 4.59 37.67
C PRO A 129 3.17 4.86 38.69
N THR A 130 3.73 6.06 38.63
CA THR A 130 4.49 6.62 39.74
C THR A 130 3.53 6.72 40.90
N ASN A 131 3.51 5.69 41.74
CA ASN A 131 2.84 5.74 43.04
C ASN A 131 3.54 6.85 43.83
N ALA A 132 2.83 7.95 44.04
CA ALA A 132 3.17 9.01 44.98
C ALA A 132 2.62 8.65 46.37
#